data_AF-A0A414S6M4-F1
#
_entry.id   AF-A0A414S6M4-F1
#
_cell.length_a   1.000
_cell.length_b   1.000
_cell.length_c   1.000
_cell.angle_alpha   90.00
_cell.angle_beta   90.00
_cell.angle_gamma   90.00
#
_symmetry.space_group_name_H-M   'P 1'
#
loop_
_entity.id
_entity.type
_entity.pdbx_description
1 polymer ?
#
loop_
_entity_poly.entity_id
_entity_poly.type
_entity_poly.pdbx_seq_one_letter_code
_entity_poly.pdbx_strand_id
1 'polypeptide(L)'
;MKKMLKRLCTGFLALATVVTALPTIPVHAESKQYWTESKERVGIVEKVMNDGSIGSTFNEGHLTVEGEDAYCIDINTDFKNGYKTRADASTRMSADQISDVALSIEYVKQYTDSHSGISKNHAYLLRQLVIWQRLSVHLGWQCDNVRASYNEIPKATQDEVFAGARAFVKENKGRYECGGYIYSGEGQELGQFWAKLNVGNAKLQKTSSNTSITDGNGNYSVAGATYGVFSDKDCTKQLATLTTDENGNTDVAEVTAGTVYIKELSAPAGYKV
;
A
#
# COMPACT_ATOMS: atom_id res chain seq x y z
N MET A 1 48.73 79.46 8.35
CA MET A 1 49.78 79.44 9.38
C MET A 1 49.41 78.42 10.45
N LYS A 2 50.40 77.59 10.86
CA LYS A 2 50.38 76.59 11.94
C LYS A 2 49.55 75.32 11.66
N LYS A 3 50.04 74.11 11.90
CA LYS A 3 51.35 73.66 12.38
C LYS A 3 51.44 72.16 12.05
N MET A 4 52.62 71.75 11.62
CA MET A 4 53.05 70.35 11.54
C MET A 4 52.95 69.67 12.91
N LEU A 5 52.53 68.41 12.94
CA LEU A 5 52.89 67.48 14.00
C LEU A 5 53.27 66.13 13.39
N LYS A 6 54.57 65.83 13.40
CA LYS A 6 55.11 64.47 13.26
C LYS A 6 54.93 63.74 14.60
N ARG A 7 54.50 62.48 14.54
CA ARG A 7 54.69 61.37 15.50
C ARG A 7 53.94 60.16 14.93
N LEU A 8 54.29 58.90 15.13
CA LEU A 8 55.50 58.12 15.42
C LEU A 8 54.98 56.67 15.26
N CYS A 9 55.85 55.75 14.87
CA CYS A 9 55.60 54.33 14.60
C CYS A 9 54.65 53.61 15.56
N THR A 10 53.81 52.71 15.05
CA THR A 10 53.66 51.33 15.57
C THR A 10 53.01 50.48 14.47
N GLY A 11 53.77 49.53 13.92
CA GLY A 11 53.22 48.52 13.01
C GLY A 11 52.43 47.50 13.82
N PHE A 12 51.19 47.25 13.40
CA PHE A 12 50.43 46.06 13.78
C PHE A 12 50.22 45.24 12.50
N LEU A 13 50.76 44.02 12.48
CA LEU A 13 50.39 43.01 11.50
C LEU A 13 48.90 42.69 11.69
N ALA A 14 48.07 43.08 10.74
CA ALA A 14 46.68 42.62 10.65
C ALA A 14 46.70 41.23 9.99
N LEU A 15 46.55 40.17 10.79
CA LEU A 15 46.25 38.84 10.29
C LEU A 15 44.73 38.79 10.00
N ALA A 16 44.35 39.01 8.74
CA ALA A 16 42.96 38.90 8.30
C ALA A 16 42.53 37.43 8.36
N THR A 17 41.85 37.03 9.44
CA THR A 17 41.09 35.78 9.48
C THR A 17 39.82 35.99 8.67
N VAL A 18 39.86 35.59 7.39
CA VAL A 18 38.67 35.48 6.56
C VAL A 18 37.86 34.29 7.10
N VAL A 19 36.93 34.57 8.01
CA VAL A 19 35.86 33.62 8.33
C VAL A 19 34.91 33.65 7.14
N THR A 20 35.05 32.68 6.23
CA THR A 20 34.02 32.39 5.24
C THR A 20 32.82 31.83 5.99
N ALA A 21 31.91 32.69 6.45
CA ALA A 21 30.57 32.26 6.80
C ALA A 21 29.93 31.77 5.50
N LEU A 22 29.90 30.44 5.30
CA LEU A 22 29.05 29.84 4.29
C LEU A 22 27.62 30.29 4.61
N PRO A 23 26.90 30.92 3.67
CA PRO A 23 25.49 31.20 3.88
C PRO A 23 24.80 29.86 4.03
N THR A 24 24.37 29.52 5.26
CA THR A 24 23.39 28.47 5.47
C THR A 24 22.11 28.98 4.85
N ILE A 25 21.88 28.64 3.59
CA ILE A 25 20.55 28.78 3.00
C ILE A 25 19.66 27.87 3.84
N PRO A 26 18.68 28.38 4.59
CA PRO A 26 17.68 27.50 5.14
C PRO A 26 17.01 26.81 3.95
N VAL A 27 17.19 25.49 3.84
CA VAL A 27 16.38 24.67 2.95
C VAL A 27 14.99 24.70 3.56
N HIS A 28 14.21 25.72 3.22
CA HIS A 28 12.77 25.62 3.37
C HIS A 28 12.34 24.58 2.34
N ALA A 29 12.18 23.33 2.79
CA ALA A 29 11.32 22.41 2.09
C ALA A 29 9.92 23.04 2.11
N GLU A 30 9.59 23.79 1.07
CA GLU A 30 8.23 24.28 0.85
C GLU A 30 7.37 23.02 0.76
N SER A 31 6.64 22.73 1.83
CA SER A 31 5.79 21.57 1.90
C SER A 31 4.71 21.75 0.85
N LYS A 32 4.78 20.98 -0.24
CA LYS A 32 3.82 21.08 -1.35
C LYS A 32 2.40 20.96 -0.78
N GLN A 33 1.61 22.01 -0.99
CA GLN A 33 0.21 22.07 -0.55
C GLN A 33 -0.70 21.51 -1.64
N TYR A 34 -1.82 20.92 -1.22
CA TYR A 34 -2.81 20.28 -2.08
C TYR A 34 -4.20 20.79 -1.71
N TRP A 35 -4.99 21.18 -2.70
CA TRP A 35 -6.37 21.58 -2.48
C TRP A 35 -7.23 20.36 -2.19
N THR A 36 -8.04 20.47 -1.14
CA THR A 36 -8.98 19.43 -0.73
C THR A 36 -10.38 20.01 -0.63
N GLU A 37 -11.37 19.25 -1.08
CA GLU A 37 -12.76 19.69 -1.10
C GLU A 37 -13.75 18.54 -1.01
N SER A 38 -14.94 18.85 -0.52
CA SER A 38 -16.13 18.00 -0.57
C SER A 38 -17.04 18.52 -1.68
N LYS A 39 -17.18 17.75 -2.77
CA LYS A 39 -17.89 18.22 -3.98
C LYS A 39 -19.41 18.14 -3.87
N GLU A 40 -19.91 17.03 -3.37
CA GLU A 40 -21.35 16.75 -3.27
C GLU A 40 -21.64 15.77 -2.14
N ARG A 41 -22.92 15.64 -1.76
CA ARG A 41 -23.36 14.65 -0.76
C ARG A 41 -23.45 13.26 -1.39
N VAL A 42 -22.82 12.27 -0.77
CA VAL A 42 -22.83 10.87 -1.24
C VAL A 42 -23.77 9.94 -0.46
N GLY A 43 -24.17 10.33 0.76
CA GLY A 43 -25.18 9.60 1.53
C GLY A 43 -25.18 9.96 3.01
N ILE A 44 -25.93 9.19 3.80
CA ILE A 44 -26.04 9.31 5.27
C ILE A 44 -25.26 8.17 5.92
N VAL A 45 -24.42 8.53 6.88
CA VAL A 45 -23.63 7.62 7.70
C VAL A 45 -24.23 7.53 9.10
N GLU A 46 -24.29 6.32 9.63
CA GLU A 46 -24.60 6.03 11.03
C GLU A 46 -23.32 5.54 11.71
N LYS A 47 -22.82 6.31 12.69
CA LYS A 47 -21.68 5.92 13.52
C LYS A 47 -22.16 4.93 14.58
N VAL A 48 -22.24 3.67 14.17
CA VAL A 48 -22.64 2.57 15.06
C VAL A 48 -21.45 2.17 15.92
N MET A 49 -21.63 2.27 17.23
CA MET A 49 -20.64 1.93 18.23
C MET A 49 -20.55 0.40 18.40
N ASN A 50 -19.49 -0.09 19.04
CA ASN A 50 -19.27 -1.51 19.26
C ASN A 50 -20.32 -2.17 20.18
N ASP A 51 -21.02 -1.39 21.00
CA ASP A 51 -22.17 -1.84 21.80
C ASP A 51 -23.48 -1.90 21.01
N GLY A 52 -23.46 -1.53 19.73
CA GLY A 52 -24.62 -1.52 18.83
C GLY A 52 -25.45 -0.23 18.86
N SER A 53 -25.12 0.73 19.74
CA SER A 53 -25.78 2.04 19.76
C SER A 53 -25.36 2.90 18.55
N ILE A 54 -26.24 3.80 18.12
CA ILE A 54 -25.89 4.82 17.12
C ILE A 54 -25.41 6.05 17.87
N GLY A 55 -24.10 6.31 17.83
CA GLY A 55 -23.51 7.47 18.51
C GLY A 55 -23.82 8.79 17.80
N SER A 56 -23.87 8.77 16.47
CA SER A 56 -24.27 9.92 15.65
C SER A 56 -24.74 9.50 14.25
N THR A 57 -25.43 10.42 13.58
CA THR A 57 -25.83 10.30 12.17
C THR A 57 -25.46 11.59 11.45
N PHE A 58 -24.80 11.49 10.30
CA PHE A 58 -24.31 12.66 9.56
C PHE A 58 -24.30 12.40 8.05
N ASN A 59 -24.19 13.47 7.26
CA ASN A 59 -24.04 13.37 5.82
C ASN A 59 -22.57 13.20 5.47
N GLU A 60 -22.26 12.27 4.56
CA GLU A 60 -20.94 12.16 3.97
C GLU A 60 -20.88 12.90 2.63
N GLY A 61 -19.74 13.55 2.39
CA GLY A 61 -19.44 14.23 1.14
C GLY A 61 -18.46 13.44 0.27
N HIS A 62 -18.44 13.70 -1.04
CA HIS A 62 -17.41 13.18 -1.93
C HIS A 62 -16.14 14.00 -1.77
N LEU A 63 -15.20 13.51 -0.95
CA LEU A 63 -13.93 14.17 -0.68
C LEU A 63 -12.94 13.92 -1.81
N THR A 64 -12.25 14.97 -2.23
CA THR A 64 -11.22 14.90 -3.26
C THR A 64 -9.97 15.66 -2.87
N VAL A 65 -8.83 15.21 -3.40
CA VAL A 65 -7.55 15.91 -3.39
C VAL A 65 -7.12 16.10 -4.83
N GLU A 66 -6.94 17.35 -5.27
CA GLU A 66 -6.62 17.68 -6.67
C GLU A 66 -7.58 17.01 -7.68
N GLY A 67 -8.85 16.89 -7.30
CA GLY A 67 -9.90 16.31 -8.14
C GLY A 67 -10.05 14.79 -8.09
N GLU A 68 -9.08 14.07 -7.52
CA GLU A 68 -9.09 12.62 -7.36
C GLU A 68 -9.74 12.19 -6.03
N ASP A 69 -10.37 11.01 -5.99
CA ASP A 69 -10.97 10.44 -4.78
C ASP A 69 -9.97 10.48 -3.61
N ALA A 70 -10.43 11.00 -2.48
CA ALA A 70 -9.73 10.93 -1.21
C ALA A 70 -10.74 10.54 -0.13
N TYR A 71 -10.25 10.07 1.00
CA TYR A 71 -11.11 9.50 2.04
C TYR A 71 -10.77 10.07 3.41
N CYS A 72 -11.79 10.28 4.24
CA CYS A 72 -11.61 10.58 5.65
C CYS A 72 -10.82 9.47 6.36
N ILE A 73 -9.80 9.86 7.11
CA ILE A 73 -9.03 8.96 7.99
C ILE A 73 -9.21 9.28 9.48
N ASP A 74 -10.17 10.14 9.82
CA ASP A 74 -10.58 10.43 11.20
C ASP A 74 -12.08 10.76 11.27
N ILE A 75 -12.89 9.77 11.63
CA ILE A 75 -14.35 9.92 11.73
C ILE A 75 -14.81 10.88 12.85
N ASN A 76 -13.90 11.33 13.72
CA ASN A 76 -14.23 12.16 14.88
C ASN A 76 -14.07 13.66 14.62
N THR A 77 -13.58 14.05 13.44
CA THR A 77 -13.28 15.44 13.10
C THR A 77 -14.06 15.86 11.87
N ASP A 78 -14.70 17.03 11.91
CA ASP A 78 -15.42 17.57 10.76
C ASP A 78 -14.47 18.02 9.64
N PHE A 79 -14.85 17.71 8.40
CA PHE A 79 -14.09 18.13 7.22
C PHE A 79 -14.24 19.63 6.94
N LYS A 80 -13.15 20.23 6.44
CA LYS A 80 -13.10 21.60 5.96
C LYS A 80 -12.34 21.64 4.64
N ASN A 81 -12.95 22.27 3.63
CA ASN A 81 -12.27 22.57 2.36
C ASN A 81 -11.05 23.46 2.64
N GLY A 82 -9.96 23.22 1.92
CA GLY A 82 -8.75 24.01 2.08
C GLY A 82 -7.50 23.28 1.65
N TYR A 83 -6.38 24.00 1.75
CA TYR A 83 -5.05 23.46 1.48
C TYR A 83 -4.58 22.57 2.62
N LYS A 84 -4.06 21.40 2.26
CA LYS A 84 -3.45 20.43 3.18
C LYS A 84 -2.04 20.07 2.71
N THR A 85 -1.18 19.72 3.66
CA THR A 85 0.17 19.22 3.41
C THR A 85 0.15 17.72 3.28
N ARG A 86 0.87 17.19 2.28
CA ARG A 86 0.96 15.75 2.02
C ARG A 86 2.18 15.13 2.70
N ALA A 87 2.00 13.97 3.30
CA ALA A 87 3.07 13.06 3.73
C ALA A 87 2.78 11.63 3.23
N ASP A 88 3.82 10.81 3.13
CA ASP A 88 3.65 9.37 2.94
C ASP A 88 2.90 8.76 4.14
N ALA A 89 1.94 7.87 3.87
CA ALA A 89 1.16 7.23 4.94
C ALA A 89 2.05 6.45 5.91
N SER A 90 3.18 5.92 5.44
CA SER A 90 4.18 5.20 6.26
C SER A 90 4.82 6.05 7.36
N THR A 91 4.70 7.38 7.29
CA THR A 91 5.15 8.28 8.36
C THR A 91 4.27 8.21 9.61
N ARG A 92 3.05 7.68 9.50
CA ARG A 92 2.04 7.67 10.58
C ARG A 92 1.27 6.36 10.74
N MET A 93 1.31 5.49 9.73
CA MET A 93 0.63 4.19 9.72
C MET A 93 1.63 3.07 9.52
N SER A 94 1.40 1.93 10.18
CA SER A 94 2.18 0.71 9.96
C SER A 94 1.88 0.11 8.58
N ALA A 95 2.77 -0.76 8.09
CA ALA A 95 2.54 -1.49 6.83
C ALA A 95 1.28 -2.37 6.89
N ASP A 96 0.98 -2.97 8.06
CA ASP A 96 -0.25 -3.73 8.26
C ASP A 96 -1.50 -2.83 8.20
N GLN A 97 -1.46 -1.62 8.78
CA GLN A 97 -2.56 -0.65 8.70
C GLN A 97 -2.79 -0.16 7.26
N ILE A 98 -1.71 0.17 6.54
CA ILE A 98 -1.78 0.64 5.16
C ILE A 98 -2.34 -0.46 4.25
N SER A 99 -1.83 -1.70 4.37
CA SER A 99 -2.29 -2.82 3.55
C SER A 99 -3.74 -3.18 3.84
N ASP A 100 -4.17 -3.18 5.09
CA ASP A 100 -5.56 -3.46 5.48
C ASP A 100 -6.54 -2.45 4.87
N VAL A 101 -6.22 -1.15 4.96
CA VAL A 101 -7.01 -0.08 4.36
C VAL A 101 -7.00 -0.16 2.83
N ALA A 102 -5.82 -0.28 2.22
CA ALA A 102 -5.67 -0.28 0.77
C ALA A 102 -6.35 -1.48 0.10
N LEU A 103 -6.20 -2.68 0.67
CA LEU A 103 -6.86 -3.90 0.17
C LEU A 103 -8.37 -3.86 0.38
N SER A 104 -8.85 -3.26 1.47
CA SER A 104 -10.29 -3.06 1.68
C SER A 104 -10.89 -2.16 0.59
N ILE A 105 -10.22 -1.05 0.26
CA ILE A 105 -10.65 -0.16 -0.83
C ILE A 105 -10.61 -0.90 -2.18
N GLU A 106 -9.54 -1.66 -2.44
CA GLU A 106 -9.37 -2.42 -3.68
C GLU A 106 -10.47 -3.47 -3.86
N TYR A 107 -10.83 -4.20 -2.80
CA TYR A 107 -11.97 -5.11 -2.84
C TYR A 107 -13.26 -4.39 -3.19
N VAL A 108 -13.56 -3.25 -2.55
CA VAL A 108 -14.80 -2.51 -2.85
C VAL A 108 -14.82 -2.04 -4.30
N LYS A 109 -13.69 -1.59 -4.87
CA LYS A 109 -13.60 -1.25 -6.30
C LYS A 109 -13.99 -2.45 -7.19
N GLN A 110 -13.35 -3.60 -6.96
CA GLN A 110 -13.64 -4.83 -7.72
C GLN A 110 -15.09 -5.29 -7.56
N TYR A 111 -15.63 -5.19 -6.34
CA TYR A 111 -17.03 -5.49 -6.05
C TYR A 111 -17.96 -4.57 -6.85
N THR A 112 -17.75 -3.26 -6.80
CA THR A 112 -18.64 -2.30 -7.50
C THR A 112 -18.49 -2.35 -9.02
N ASP A 113 -17.33 -2.74 -9.55
CA ASP A 113 -17.12 -2.94 -10.99
C ASP A 113 -17.87 -4.19 -11.51
N SER A 114 -18.11 -5.18 -10.64
CA SER A 114 -18.79 -6.43 -10.97
C SER A 114 -20.28 -6.46 -10.63
N HIS A 115 -20.79 -5.48 -9.88
CA HIS A 115 -22.19 -5.42 -9.44
C HIS A 115 -22.94 -4.23 -10.06
N SER A 116 -23.78 -4.52 -11.07
CA SER A 116 -24.67 -3.50 -11.63
C SER A 116 -25.75 -3.10 -10.61
N GLY A 117 -25.92 -1.80 -10.38
CA GLY A 117 -26.93 -1.26 -9.46
C GLY A 117 -26.37 -0.42 -8.30
N ILE A 118 -25.05 -0.38 -8.12
CA ILE A 118 -24.40 0.51 -7.15
C ILE A 118 -24.04 1.81 -7.86
N SER A 119 -24.57 2.93 -7.36
CA SER A 119 -24.25 4.26 -7.91
C SER A 119 -22.79 4.64 -7.61
N LYS A 120 -22.21 5.58 -8.37
CA LYS A 120 -20.85 6.09 -8.08
C LYS A 120 -20.73 6.67 -6.68
N ASN A 121 -21.77 7.37 -6.21
CA ASN A 121 -21.83 7.95 -4.87
C ASN A 121 -21.85 6.86 -3.80
N HIS A 122 -22.64 5.79 -4.00
CA HIS A 122 -22.67 4.65 -3.08
C HIS A 122 -21.38 3.82 -3.13
N ALA A 123 -20.73 3.70 -4.29
CA ALA A 123 -19.42 3.06 -4.41
C ALA A 123 -18.34 3.85 -3.64
N TYR A 124 -18.35 5.18 -3.74
CA TYR A 124 -17.51 6.03 -2.89
C TYR A 124 -17.84 5.86 -1.40
N LEU A 125 -19.12 5.90 -1.03
CA LEU A 125 -19.55 5.76 0.36
C LEU A 125 -19.13 4.42 0.96
N LEU A 126 -19.27 3.31 0.23
CA LEU A 126 -18.80 1.99 0.69
C LEU A 126 -17.28 1.98 0.92
N ARG A 127 -16.50 2.61 0.03
CA ARG A 127 -15.04 2.77 0.20
C ARG A 127 -14.71 3.59 1.44
N GLN A 128 -15.42 4.69 1.69
CA GLN A 128 -15.26 5.49 2.91
C GLN A 128 -15.59 4.69 4.18
N LEU A 129 -16.68 3.90 4.15
CA LEU A 129 -17.13 3.12 5.31
C LEU A 129 -16.13 2.02 5.68
N VAL A 130 -15.60 1.27 4.71
CA VAL A 130 -14.59 0.23 5.02
C VAL A 130 -13.35 0.84 5.65
N ILE A 131 -12.90 2.03 5.21
CA ILE A 131 -11.76 2.72 5.80
C ILE A 131 -12.00 3.01 7.26
N TRP A 132 -13.15 3.58 7.62
CA TRP A 132 -13.45 3.87 9.02
C TRP A 132 -13.62 2.60 9.86
N GLN A 133 -14.23 1.53 9.34
CA GLN A 133 -14.28 0.26 10.07
C GLN A 133 -12.87 -0.28 10.35
N ARG A 134 -11.96 -0.24 9.36
CA ARG A 134 -10.58 -0.70 9.55
C ARG A 134 -9.82 0.19 10.53
N LEU A 135 -9.86 1.50 10.34
CA LEU A 135 -9.16 2.45 11.21
C LEU A 135 -9.71 2.47 12.63
N SER A 136 -11.02 2.28 12.83
CA SER A 136 -11.62 2.14 14.16
C SER A 136 -11.01 0.98 14.94
N VAL A 137 -10.81 -0.18 14.30
CA VAL A 137 -10.15 -1.34 14.92
C VAL A 137 -8.70 -1.02 15.27
N HIS A 138 -7.97 -0.38 14.35
CA HIS A 138 -6.55 -0.06 14.53
C HIS A 138 -6.28 1.04 15.57
N LEU A 139 -7.20 2.00 15.69
CA LEU A 139 -7.03 3.20 16.51
C LEU A 139 -7.93 3.20 17.76
N GLY A 140 -8.76 2.17 17.92
CA GLY A 140 -9.60 1.97 19.10
C GLY A 140 -10.79 2.93 19.21
N TRP A 141 -11.34 3.43 18.09
CA TRP A 141 -12.45 4.40 18.10
C TRP A 141 -13.79 3.84 18.59
N GLN A 142 -13.90 2.52 18.76
CA GLN A 142 -15.11 1.83 19.22
C GLN A 142 -16.33 1.97 18.30
N CYS A 143 -16.13 2.27 17.02
CA CYS A 143 -17.19 2.37 16.01
C CYS A 143 -16.90 1.46 14.80
N ASP A 144 -16.51 0.21 15.08
CA ASP A 144 -16.09 -0.77 14.07
C ASP A 144 -17.25 -1.19 13.14
N ASN A 145 -18.48 -0.81 13.50
CA ASN A 145 -19.72 -1.13 12.80
C ASN A 145 -20.31 0.07 12.03
N VAL A 146 -19.56 1.17 11.87
CA VAL A 146 -20.00 2.32 11.07
C VAL A 146 -20.51 1.88 9.69
N ARG A 147 -21.65 2.45 9.28
CA ARG A 147 -22.39 2.00 8.09
C ARG A 147 -23.10 3.17 7.42
N ALA A 148 -23.53 2.98 6.18
CA ALA A 148 -24.53 3.85 5.58
C ALA A 148 -25.89 3.55 6.23
N SER A 149 -26.76 4.57 6.31
CA SER A 149 -28.15 4.33 6.67
C SER A 149 -28.77 3.30 5.72
N TYR A 150 -29.65 2.44 6.24
CA TYR A 150 -30.24 1.37 5.44
C TYR A 150 -31.16 1.86 4.32
N ASN A 151 -31.60 3.12 4.38
CA ASN A 151 -32.31 3.77 3.29
C ASN A 151 -31.39 4.20 2.14
N GLU A 152 -30.09 4.37 2.40
CA GLU A 152 -29.08 4.71 1.38
C GLU A 152 -28.57 3.44 0.70
N ILE A 153 -28.08 2.49 1.51
CA ILE A 153 -27.55 1.21 1.02
C ILE A 153 -28.18 0.09 1.86
N PRO A 154 -28.88 -0.87 1.25
CA PRO A 154 -29.50 -1.98 1.98
C PRO A 154 -28.50 -2.73 2.86
N LYS A 155 -28.96 -3.16 4.04
CA LYS A 155 -28.14 -3.90 5.01
C LYS A 155 -27.42 -5.10 4.38
N ALA A 156 -28.12 -5.88 3.56
CA ALA A 156 -27.57 -7.09 2.94
C ALA A 156 -26.33 -6.77 2.07
N THR A 157 -26.40 -5.72 1.25
CA THR A 157 -25.26 -5.27 0.43
C THR A 157 -24.10 -4.82 1.30
N GLN A 158 -24.37 -4.05 2.36
CA GLN A 158 -23.31 -3.60 3.26
C GLN A 158 -22.65 -4.78 4.00
N ASP A 159 -23.43 -5.72 4.52
CA ASP A 159 -22.94 -6.91 5.19
C ASP A 159 -22.02 -7.74 4.27
N GLU A 160 -22.45 -7.95 3.02
CA GLU A 160 -21.67 -8.64 1.99
C GLU A 160 -20.35 -7.93 1.72
N VAL A 161 -20.39 -6.62 1.43
CA VAL A 161 -19.21 -5.82 1.10
C VAL A 161 -18.22 -5.81 2.26
N PHE A 162 -18.68 -5.60 3.49
CA PHE A 162 -17.81 -5.51 4.66
C PHE A 162 -17.20 -6.87 5.01
N ALA A 163 -17.97 -7.96 4.90
CA ALA A 163 -17.45 -9.31 5.10
C ALA A 163 -16.43 -9.67 4.00
N GLY A 164 -16.74 -9.36 2.75
CA GLY A 164 -15.89 -9.59 1.61
C GLY A 164 -14.58 -8.80 1.67
N ALA A 165 -14.61 -7.53 2.08
CA ALA A 165 -13.40 -6.73 2.26
C ALA A 165 -12.46 -7.37 3.30
N ARG A 166 -12.99 -7.82 4.44
CA ARG A 166 -12.19 -8.50 5.49
C ARG A 166 -11.62 -9.84 4.99
N ALA A 167 -12.39 -10.61 4.25
CA ALA A 167 -11.93 -11.86 3.66
C ALA A 167 -10.82 -11.60 2.62
N PHE A 168 -11.03 -10.64 1.73
CA PHE A 168 -10.07 -10.25 0.70
C PHE A 168 -8.74 -9.78 1.28
N VAL A 169 -8.75 -8.94 2.32
CA VAL A 169 -7.53 -8.52 3.04
C VAL A 169 -6.77 -9.74 3.57
N LYS A 170 -7.48 -10.70 4.20
CA LYS A 170 -6.89 -11.89 4.79
C LYS A 170 -6.27 -12.81 3.73
N GLU A 171 -6.98 -13.04 2.63
CA GLU A 171 -6.56 -13.94 1.55
C GLU A 171 -5.43 -13.35 0.70
N ASN A 172 -5.37 -12.02 0.59
CA ASN A 172 -4.41 -11.32 -0.27
C ASN A 172 -3.23 -10.72 0.48
N LYS A 173 -3.02 -11.10 1.75
CA LYS A 173 -1.88 -10.66 2.54
C LYS A 173 -0.58 -11.05 1.84
N GLY A 174 0.26 -10.05 1.54
CA GLY A 174 1.55 -10.24 0.87
C GLY A 174 1.48 -10.42 -0.66
N ARG A 175 0.29 -10.42 -1.26
CA ARG A 175 0.11 -10.52 -2.73
C ARG A 175 0.11 -9.16 -3.42
N TYR A 176 -0.02 -8.07 -2.67
CA TYR A 176 -0.10 -6.71 -3.20
C TYR A 176 1.02 -5.83 -2.64
N GLU A 177 1.49 -4.90 -3.47
CA GLU A 177 2.21 -3.72 -3.03
C GLU A 177 1.18 -2.65 -2.63
N CYS A 178 1.19 -2.24 -1.37
CA CYS A 178 0.25 -1.27 -0.82
C CYS A 178 0.97 0.01 -0.40
N GLY A 179 0.31 1.16 -0.59
CA GLY A 179 0.82 2.44 -0.15
C GLY A 179 -0.30 3.47 0.02
N GLY A 180 0.08 4.65 0.48
CA GLY A 180 -0.86 5.75 0.62
C GLY A 180 -0.19 7.08 0.90
N TYR A 181 -0.96 8.15 0.76
CA TYR A 181 -0.62 9.50 1.21
C TYR A 181 -1.64 9.97 2.25
N ILE A 182 -1.17 10.73 3.23
CA ILE A 182 -1.99 11.42 4.22
C ILE A 182 -1.89 12.93 3.98
N TYR A 183 -3.04 13.60 4.03
CA TYR A 183 -3.19 15.03 3.84
C TYR A 183 -3.66 15.68 5.15
N SER A 184 -2.78 16.48 5.74
CA SER A 184 -2.97 17.13 7.05
C SER A 184 -3.14 18.63 6.90
N GLY A 185 -4.07 19.21 7.66
CA GLY A 185 -4.35 20.65 7.66
C GLY A 185 -5.54 20.96 8.55
N GLU A 186 -6.25 22.06 8.29
CA GLU A 186 -7.43 22.42 9.09
C GLU A 186 -8.57 21.39 8.92
N GLY A 187 -9.22 21.01 10.02
CA GLY A 187 -10.30 20.02 10.02
C GLY A 187 -9.81 18.59 9.77
N GLN A 188 -10.73 17.74 9.33
CA GLN A 188 -10.51 16.32 9.10
C GLN A 188 -9.34 16.03 8.16
N GLU A 189 -8.54 15.03 8.48
CA GLU A 189 -7.46 14.56 7.61
C GLU A 189 -7.97 13.60 6.54
N LEU A 190 -7.34 13.64 5.37
CA LEU A 190 -7.68 12.77 4.25
C LEU A 190 -6.55 11.78 3.94
N GLY A 191 -6.92 10.65 3.34
CA GLY A 191 -6.01 9.64 2.84
C GLY A 191 -6.33 9.26 1.40
N GLN A 192 -5.29 9.00 0.61
CA GLN A 192 -5.37 8.31 -0.67
C GLN A 192 -4.54 7.05 -0.57
N PHE A 193 -5.13 5.89 -0.87
CA PHE A 193 -4.47 4.58 -0.73
C PHE A 193 -4.56 3.79 -2.02
N TRP A 194 -3.55 2.96 -2.27
CA TRP A 194 -3.50 2.08 -3.43
C TRP A 194 -3.03 0.69 -3.03
N ALA A 195 -3.54 -0.32 -3.74
CA ALA A 195 -3.04 -1.68 -3.71
C ALA A 195 -2.80 -2.11 -5.16
N LYS A 196 -1.59 -2.57 -5.47
CA LYS A 196 -1.21 -3.07 -6.79
C LYS A 196 -0.83 -4.53 -6.67
N LEU A 197 -1.52 -5.40 -7.42
CA LEU A 197 -1.20 -6.83 -7.42
C LEU A 197 0.27 -7.01 -7.81
N ASN A 198 1.03 -7.70 -6.95
CA ASN A 198 2.48 -7.81 -7.02
C ASN A 198 2.92 -9.27 -6.99
N VAL A 199 2.22 -10.11 -7.74
CA VAL A 199 2.56 -11.53 -7.95
C VAL A 199 2.71 -11.85 -9.42
N GLY A 200 3.49 -12.89 -9.70
CA GLY A 200 3.69 -13.47 -11.02
C GLY A 200 3.78 -14.99 -10.93
N ASN A 201 4.05 -15.63 -12.06
CA ASN A 201 4.06 -17.07 -12.19
C ASN A 201 5.46 -17.61 -12.48
N ALA A 202 5.90 -18.59 -11.70
CA ALA A 202 7.10 -19.37 -11.94
C ALA A 202 6.72 -20.75 -12.50
N LYS A 203 7.31 -21.12 -13.63
CA LYS A 203 7.19 -22.45 -14.25
C LYS A 203 8.56 -22.86 -14.78
N LEU A 204 8.86 -24.15 -14.70
CA LEU A 204 10.10 -24.73 -15.19
C LEU A 204 9.80 -25.86 -16.18
N GLN A 205 10.73 -26.05 -17.12
CA GLN A 205 10.79 -27.25 -17.93
C GLN A 205 12.19 -27.88 -17.78
N LYS A 206 12.24 -29.14 -17.37
CA LYS A 206 13.46 -29.94 -17.34
C LYS A 206 13.65 -30.60 -18.69
N THR A 207 14.84 -30.45 -19.26
CA THR A 207 15.24 -31.10 -20.51
C THR A 207 16.56 -31.86 -20.33
N SER A 208 16.77 -32.88 -21.16
CA SER A 208 18.04 -33.59 -21.22
C SER A 208 19.02 -32.85 -22.13
N SER A 209 20.27 -32.72 -21.71
CA SER A 209 21.34 -32.16 -22.57
C SER A 209 21.85 -33.16 -23.61
N ASN A 210 21.52 -34.45 -23.46
CA ASN A 210 21.92 -35.49 -24.41
C ASN A 210 20.75 -36.46 -24.67
N THR A 211 19.83 -36.01 -25.51
CA THR A 211 18.65 -36.76 -25.94
C THR A 211 19.01 -38.05 -26.67
N SER A 212 20.16 -38.11 -27.36
CA SER A 212 20.61 -39.35 -28.05
C SER A 212 20.83 -40.56 -27.13
N ILE A 213 21.05 -40.32 -25.83
CA ILE A 213 21.22 -41.37 -24.81
C ILE A 213 19.93 -41.61 -24.02
N THR A 214 19.13 -40.56 -23.84
CA THR A 214 18.05 -40.52 -22.85
C THR A 214 16.68 -40.75 -23.48
N ASP A 215 16.46 -40.35 -24.74
CA ASP A 215 15.20 -40.55 -25.43
C ASP A 215 14.97 -42.04 -25.74
N GLY A 216 13.77 -42.54 -25.41
CA GLY A 216 13.40 -43.94 -25.59
C GLY A 216 14.12 -44.92 -24.65
N ASN A 217 14.91 -44.42 -23.69
CA ASN A 217 15.67 -45.24 -22.76
C ASN A 217 15.00 -45.28 -21.38
N GLY A 218 14.40 -46.42 -21.02
CA GLY A 218 13.67 -46.60 -19.77
C GLY A 218 14.51 -46.47 -18.47
N ASN A 219 15.84 -46.34 -18.57
CA ASN A 219 16.69 -46.03 -17.42
C ASN A 219 16.68 -44.54 -17.04
N TYR A 220 16.10 -43.68 -17.90
CA TYR A 220 16.06 -42.24 -17.71
C TYR A 220 14.61 -41.74 -17.75
N SER A 221 14.29 -40.78 -16.89
CA SER A 221 13.03 -40.04 -16.95
C SER A 221 13.29 -38.59 -16.57
N VAL A 222 12.61 -37.65 -17.22
CA VAL A 222 12.58 -36.24 -16.79
C VAL A 222 11.47 -35.98 -15.78
N ALA A 223 10.57 -36.94 -15.54
CA ALA A 223 9.46 -36.85 -14.60
C ALA A 223 9.90 -37.13 -13.16
N GLY A 224 9.22 -36.49 -12.20
CA GLY A 224 9.45 -36.69 -10.78
C GLY A 224 10.67 -35.95 -10.21
N ALA A 225 11.32 -35.09 -11.01
CA ALA A 225 12.31 -34.16 -10.49
C ALA A 225 11.60 -33.12 -9.63
N THR A 226 12.14 -32.82 -8.45
CA THR A 226 11.59 -31.76 -7.60
C THR A 226 12.52 -30.57 -7.56
N TYR A 227 11.94 -29.38 -7.69
CA TYR A 227 12.63 -28.10 -7.65
C TYR A 227 12.01 -27.21 -6.57
N GLY A 228 12.84 -26.62 -5.73
CA GLY A 228 12.40 -25.57 -4.80
C GLY A 228 12.49 -24.20 -5.46
N VAL A 229 11.47 -23.38 -5.24
CA VAL A 229 11.47 -21.94 -5.56
C VAL A 229 11.76 -21.19 -4.27
N PHE A 230 12.75 -20.30 -4.26
CA PHE A 230 13.24 -19.61 -3.05
C PHE A 230 13.25 -18.10 -3.24
N SER A 231 13.04 -17.37 -2.14
CA SER A 231 13.11 -15.90 -2.10
C SER A 231 14.52 -15.36 -1.86
N ASP A 232 15.47 -16.23 -1.53
CA ASP A 232 16.84 -15.88 -1.18
C ASP A 232 17.87 -16.73 -1.92
N LYS A 233 19.04 -16.15 -2.18
CA LYS A 233 20.10 -16.77 -2.97
C LYS A 233 20.64 -18.04 -2.33
N ASP A 234 20.65 -18.11 -1.00
CA ASP A 234 21.14 -19.24 -0.23
C ASP A 234 20.14 -20.41 -0.20
N CYS A 235 18.94 -20.22 -0.79
CA CYS A 235 17.88 -21.21 -0.87
C CYS A 235 17.42 -21.72 0.51
N THR A 236 17.20 -20.80 1.45
CA THR A 236 16.76 -21.11 2.83
C THR A 236 15.29 -20.77 3.08
N LYS A 237 14.69 -19.87 2.29
CA LYS A 237 13.31 -19.41 2.39
C LYS A 237 12.50 -19.86 1.18
N GLN A 238 12.04 -21.11 1.25
CA GLN A 238 11.29 -21.74 0.18
C GLN A 238 9.88 -21.14 0.07
N LEU A 239 9.50 -20.78 -1.15
CA LEU A 239 8.19 -20.25 -1.55
C LEU A 239 7.27 -21.37 -2.05
N ALA A 240 7.79 -22.30 -2.85
CA ALA A 240 7.03 -23.38 -3.45
C ALA A 240 7.92 -24.59 -3.81
N THR A 241 7.29 -25.72 -4.09
CA THR A 241 7.92 -26.89 -4.71
C THR A 241 7.26 -27.17 -6.05
N LEU A 242 8.07 -27.35 -7.08
CA LEU A 242 7.64 -27.72 -8.42
C LEU A 242 8.08 -29.15 -8.70
N THR A 243 7.19 -29.96 -9.29
CA THR A 243 7.50 -31.34 -9.69
C THR A 243 7.31 -31.49 -11.19
N THR A 244 8.24 -32.14 -11.86
CA THR A 244 8.17 -32.35 -13.31
C THR A 244 7.25 -33.50 -13.69
N ASP A 245 6.46 -33.30 -14.74
CA ASP A 245 5.65 -34.31 -15.41
C ASP A 245 6.48 -35.13 -16.42
N GLU A 246 5.81 -36.03 -17.15
CA GLU A 246 6.40 -36.88 -18.21
C GLU A 246 7.07 -36.09 -19.33
N ASN A 247 6.67 -34.84 -19.54
CA ASN A 247 7.24 -33.93 -20.55
C ASN A 247 8.28 -32.97 -19.94
N GLY A 248 8.65 -33.19 -18.68
CA GLY A 248 9.57 -32.34 -17.94
C GLY A 248 8.97 -31.00 -17.49
N ASN A 249 7.69 -30.75 -17.75
CA ASN A 249 7.03 -29.50 -17.36
C ASN A 249 6.60 -29.55 -15.90
N THR A 250 6.59 -28.40 -15.24
CA THR A 250 6.00 -28.26 -13.91
C THR A 250 4.62 -27.60 -13.99
N ASP A 251 3.87 -27.73 -12.89
CA ASP A 251 2.78 -26.80 -12.58
C ASP A 251 3.30 -25.37 -12.40
N VAL A 252 2.38 -24.43 -12.24
CA VAL A 252 2.67 -23.02 -12.00
C VAL A 252 2.70 -22.75 -10.50
N ALA A 253 3.77 -22.11 -10.03
CA ALA A 253 3.82 -21.53 -8.69
C ALA A 253 3.61 -20.01 -8.78
N GLU A 254 2.64 -19.48 -8.02
CA GLU A 254 2.50 -18.04 -7.83
C GLU A 254 3.61 -17.55 -6.88
N VAL A 255 4.30 -16.48 -7.25
CA VAL A 255 5.40 -15.88 -6.49
C VAL A 255 5.25 -14.37 -6.45
N THR A 256 5.61 -13.74 -5.33
CA THR A 256 5.73 -12.28 -5.26
C THR A 256 6.73 -11.79 -6.30
N ALA A 257 6.43 -10.68 -6.98
CA ALA A 257 7.29 -10.14 -8.01
C ALA A 257 8.67 -9.78 -7.44
N GLY A 258 9.72 -10.23 -8.12
CA GLY A 258 11.10 -10.06 -7.69
C GLY A 258 11.99 -11.17 -8.24
N THR A 259 13.23 -11.21 -7.76
CA THR A 259 14.17 -12.30 -8.07
C THR A 259 13.82 -13.52 -7.23
N VAL A 260 13.57 -14.64 -7.89
CA VAL A 260 13.46 -15.96 -7.26
C VAL A 260 14.67 -16.82 -7.64
N TYR A 261 15.00 -17.77 -6.77
CA TYR A 261 16.08 -18.73 -6.97
C TYR A 261 15.49 -20.12 -7.09
N ILE A 262 15.96 -20.89 -8.06
CA ILE A 262 15.48 -22.24 -8.33
C ILE A 262 16.61 -23.23 -8.03
N LYS A 263 16.32 -24.26 -7.24
CA LYS A 263 17.28 -25.32 -6.92
C LYS A 263 16.64 -26.69 -7.09
N GLU A 264 17.31 -27.58 -7.81
CA GLU A 264 16.91 -29.00 -7.88
C GLU A 264 17.11 -29.64 -6.51
N LEU A 265 16.04 -30.20 -5.94
CA LEU A 265 16.02 -30.83 -4.63
C LEU A 265 16.16 -32.35 -4.74
N SER A 266 15.52 -32.95 -5.75
CA SER A 266 15.67 -34.36 -6.09
C SER A 266 15.75 -34.55 -7.60
N ALA A 267 16.77 -35.28 -8.04
CA ALA A 267 16.89 -35.69 -9.43
C ALA A 267 15.85 -36.78 -9.76
N PRO A 268 15.36 -36.82 -11.02
CA PRO A 268 14.53 -37.91 -11.49
C PRO A 268 15.38 -39.14 -11.85
N ALA A 269 14.73 -40.25 -12.20
CA ALA A 269 15.39 -41.51 -12.50
C ALA A 269 16.47 -41.36 -13.59
N GLY A 270 17.68 -41.87 -13.33
CA GLY A 270 18.81 -41.84 -14.27
C GLY A 270 19.64 -40.55 -14.26
N TYR A 271 19.26 -39.53 -13.48
CA TYR A 271 19.98 -38.26 -13.37
C TYR A 271 20.60 -38.07 -11.98
N LYS A 272 21.52 -37.09 -11.87
CA LYS A 272 22.17 -36.70 -10.61
C LYS A 272 21.96 -35.20 -10.37
N VAL A 273 21.79 -34.82 -9.10
CA VAL A 273 21.81 -33.42 -8.62
C VAL A 273 23.25 -32.90 -8.54
#